data_AF-A0A8T8T5P3-F1
#
_entry.id   AF-A0A8T8T5P3-F1
#
_cell.length_a   1.000
_cell.length_b   1.000
_cell.length_c   1.000
_cell.angle_alpha   90.00
_cell.angle_beta   90.00
_cell.angle_gamma   90.00
#
_symmetry.space_group_name_H-M   'P 1'
#
loop_
_entity.id
_entity.type
_entity.pdbx_description
1 polymer ?
#
loop_
_entity_poly.entity_id
_entity_poly.type
_entity_poly.pdbx_seq_one_letter_code
_entity_poly.pdbx_strand_id
1 'polypeptide(L)'
;MFSPGQNGLSRKQRLQSFCYLRSEFKNSQKNLYTIIGEWTVAPNDCTKWLNGRGRGSRYEGNYQGEPRTGSCYDKTYDASRFSAEYKSLLKAMFDTQTKLYEETTSGWIMWSWSTESSPEWSFKEGLKGGWIPKGSIGPRSSAYC
;
A
#
# COMPACT_ATOMS: atom_id res chain seq x y z
N MET A 1 -0.26 -10.25 -1.42
CA MET A 1 0.27 -9.00 -0.83
C MET A 1 1.19 -9.44 0.30
N PHE A 2 2.46 -9.01 0.32
CA PHE A 2 3.48 -9.34 1.34
C PHE A 2 4.05 -10.76 1.35
N SER A 3 4.21 -11.42 0.19
CA SER A 3 5.19 -12.52 0.14
C SER A 3 6.62 -11.98 0.36
N PRO A 4 7.60 -12.80 0.79
CA PRO A 4 8.97 -12.33 1.03
C PRO A 4 9.54 -11.50 -0.13
N GLY A 5 9.34 -11.96 -1.37
CA GLY A 5 9.75 -11.22 -2.57
C GLY A 5 9.04 -9.87 -2.75
N GLN A 6 7.78 -9.73 -2.32
CA GLN A 6 7.04 -8.48 -2.39
C GLN A 6 7.46 -7.48 -1.30
N ASN A 7 7.88 -7.95 -0.13
CA ASN A 7 8.38 -7.08 0.95
C ASN A 7 9.72 -6.42 0.59
N GLY A 8 10.58 -7.12 -0.14
CA GLY A 8 11.89 -6.65 -0.58
C GLY A 8 11.90 -5.81 -1.86
N LEU A 9 10.76 -5.53 -2.49
CA LEU A 9 10.75 -4.76 -3.74
C LEU A 9 11.26 -3.34 -3.52
N SER A 10 12.20 -2.93 -4.39
CA SER A 10 12.56 -1.52 -4.53
C SER A 10 11.36 -0.67 -4.92
N ARG A 11 11.43 0.65 -4.69
CA ARG A 11 10.40 1.61 -5.10
C ARG A 11 9.94 1.39 -6.54
N LYS A 12 10.88 1.31 -7.49
CA LYS A 12 10.57 1.16 -8.91
C LYS A 12 9.86 -0.17 -9.19
N GLN A 13 10.39 -1.28 -8.68
CA GLN A 13 9.78 -2.61 -8.88
C GLN A 13 8.37 -2.66 -8.29
N ARG A 14 8.16 -2.06 -7.11
CA ARG A 14 6.86 -2.00 -6.44
C ARG A 14 5.84 -1.22 -7.27
N LEU A 15 6.17 0.01 -7.67
CA LEU A 15 5.24 0.82 -8.46
C LEU A 15 4.96 0.19 -9.83
N GLN A 16 5.98 -0.37 -10.48
CA GLN A 16 5.83 -1.12 -11.73
C GLN A 16 4.92 -2.34 -11.58
N SER A 17 4.95 -3.03 -10.43
CA SER A 17 4.12 -4.22 -10.19
C SER A 17 2.62 -3.92 -10.26
N PHE A 18 2.19 -2.72 -9.83
CA PHE A 18 0.80 -2.29 -9.97
C PHE A 18 0.43 -2.13 -11.45
N CYS A 19 1.32 -1.51 -12.24
CA CYS A 19 1.06 -1.24 -13.65
C CYS A 19 0.81 -2.51 -14.48
N TYR A 20 1.39 -3.65 -14.07
CA TYR A 20 1.15 -4.94 -14.72
C TYR A 20 -0.29 -5.44 -14.58
N LEU A 21 -1.05 -4.96 -13.59
CA LEU A 21 -2.45 -5.34 -13.38
C LEU A 21 -3.42 -4.68 -14.38
N ARG A 22 -2.96 -3.69 -15.16
CA ARG A 22 -3.80 -2.91 -16.09
C ARG A 22 -4.58 -3.76 -17.08
N SER A 23 -3.93 -4.76 -17.68
CA SER A 23 -4.58 -5.64 -18.66
C SER A 23 -5.62 -6.55 -18.00
N GLU A 24 -5.31 -7.08 -16.82
CA GLU A 24 -6.21 -7.93 -16.02
C GLU A 24 -7.47 -7.16 -15.62
N PHE A 25 -7.31 -5.96 -15.07
CA PHE A 25 -8.43 -5.12 -14.66
C PHE A 25 -9.31 -4.68 -15.82
N LYS A 26 -8.71 -4.24 -16.95
CA LYS A 26 -9.48 -3.93 -18.15
C LYS A 26 -10.24 -5.14 -18.68
N ASN A 27 -9.67 -6.34 -18.59
CA ASN A 27 -10.34 -7.55 -19.05
C ASN A 27 -11.49 -7.94 -18.11
N SER A 28 -11.33 -7.79 -16.80
CA SER A 28 -12.42 -7.99 -15.83
C SER A 28 -13.57 -7.00 -16.08
N GLN A 29 -13.25 -5.71 -16.17
CA GLN A 29 -14.21 -4.62 -16.32
C GLN A 29 -15.07 -4.73 -17.59
N LYS A 30 -14.52 -5.30 -18.67
CA LYS A 30 -15.26 -5.53 -19.93
C LYS A 30 -16.41 -6.52 -19.77
N ASN A 31 -16.29 -7.48 -18.85
CA ASN A 31 -17.28 -8.53 -18.66
C ASN A 31 -18.33 -8.14 -17.61
N LEU A 32 -17.89 -7.57 -16.49
CA LEU A 32 -18.75 -7.12 -15.38
C LEU A 32 -18.14 -5.88 -14.73
N TYR A 33 -18.99 -5.00 -14.17
CA TYR A 33 -18.52 -3.88 -13.36
C TYR A 33 -17.66 -4.39 -12.21
N THR A 34 -16.40 -4.00 -12.24
CA THR A 34 -15.37 -4.40 -11.29
C THR A 34 -15.04 -3.21 -10.41
N ILE A 35 -14.96 -3.44 -9.09
CA ILE A 35 -14.44 -2.47 -8.14
C ILE A 35 -13.28 -3.11 -7.39
N ILE A 36 -12.19 -2.37 -7.17
CA ILE A 36 -11.10 -2.84 -6.32
C ILE A 36 -11.53 -2.67 -4.86
N GLY A 37 -12.16 -3.72 -4.31
CA GLY A 37 -12.83 -3.68 -3.00
C GLY A 37 -11.88 -3.56 -1.81
N GLU A 38 -10.63 -3.98 -1.93
CA GLU A 38 -9.62 -3.86 -0.87
C GLU A 38 -8.23 -3.65 -1.46
N TRP A 39 -7.51 -2.67 -0.91
CA TRP A 39 -6.11 -2.37 -1.19
C TRP A 39 -5.56 -1.44 -0.10
N THR A 40 -4.24 -1.23 -0.07
CA THR A 40 -3.57 -0.35 0.92
C THR A 40 -2.35 0.34 0.32
N VAL A 41 -1.81 1.32 1.03
CA VAL A 41 -0.49 1.92 0.75
C VAL A 41 0.63 1.26 1.54
N ALA A 42 0.34 0.34 2.46
CA ALA A 42 1.35 -0.39 3.23
C ALA A 42 2.26 -1.22 2.29
N PRO A 43 3.57 -0.99 2.26
CA PRO A 43 4.49 -1.73 1.38
C PRO A 43 5.10 -2.98 2.04
N ASN A 44 4.87 -3.17 3.33
CA ASN A 44 5.43 -4.25 4.14
C ASN A 44 4.37 -4.81 5.09
N ASP A 45 4.71 -5.91 5.76
CA ASP A 45 3.87 -6.58 6.75
C ASP A 45 4.29 -6.30 8.20
N CYS A 46 4.80 -5.09 8.49
CA CYS A 46 5.30 -4.72 9.81
C CYS A 46 4.22 -4.59 10.89
N THR A 47 2.98 -4.34 10.46
CA THR A 47 1.85 -4.10 11.33
C THR A 47 1.61 -5.26 12.29
N LYS A 48 1.37 -4.94 13.56
CA LYS A 48 1.11 -5.95 14.60
C LYS A 48 0.00 -6.90 14.17
N TRP A 49 0.30 -8.19 14.21
CA TRP A 49 -0.68 -9.27 13.96
C TRP A 49 -1.37 -9.22 12.60
N LEU A 50 -0.82 -8.50 11.62
CA LEU A 50 -1.30 -8.58 10.24
C LEU A 50 -1.25 -10.01 9.71
N ASN A 51 -0.19 -10.74 10.06
CA ASN A 51 -0.02 -12.15 9.71
C ASN A 51 -0.73 -13.12 10.68
N GLY A 52 -1.57 -12.61 11.59
CA GLY A 52 -2.24 -13.37 12.64
C GLY A 52 -1.65 -13.15 14.03
N ARG A 53 -2.48 -13.37 15.06
CA ARG A 53 -2.07 -13.21 16.47
C ARG A 53 -0.89 -14.12 16.80
N GLY A 54 0.12 -13.55 17.47
CA GLY A 54 1.34 -14.27 17.87
C GLY A 54 2.32 -14.55 16.72
N ARG A 55 2.07 -14.04 15.51
CA ARG A 55 2.97 -14.16 14.36
C ARG A 55 3.69 -12.84 14.10
N GLY A 56 4.98 -12.92 13.81
CA GLY A 56 5.80 -11.76 13.46
C GLY A 56 5.61 -11.30 12.01
N SER A 57 6.42 -10.33 11.60
CA SER A 57 6.51 -9.86 10.22
C SER A 57 7.58 -10.64 9.45
N ARG A 58 7.34 -10.84 8.17
CA ARG A 58 8.35 -11.29 7.21
C ARG A 58 9.41 -10.23 7.01
N TYR A 59 9.00 -8.95 7.01
CA TYR A 59 9.92 -7.82 6.84
C TYR A 59 11.08 -7.83 7.86
N GLU A 60 10.82 -8.19 9.12
CA GLU A 60 11.87 -8.31 10.15
C GLU A 60 12.54 -9.68 10.24
N GLY A 61 12.08 -10.66 9.44
CA GLY A 61 12.53 -12.05 9.51
C GLY A 61 11.95 -12.85 10.69
N ASN A 62 10.87 -12.35 11.30
CA ASN A 62 10.22 -12.95 12.47
C ASN A 62 9.03 -13.84 12.08
N TYR A 63 8.93 -14.25 10.81
CA TYR A 63 7.87 -15.09 10.28
C TYR A 63 8.47 -16.29 9.54
N GLN A 64 8.27 -17.49 10.11
CA GLN A 64 8.51 -18.79 9.45
C GLN A 64 9.88 -18.96 8.76
N GLY A 65 10.96 -18.40 9.32
CA GLY A 65 12.32 -18.57 8.79
C GLY A 65 12.63 -17.74 7.53
N GLU A 66 11.77 -16.78 7.18
CA GLU A 66 12.02 -15.88 6.06
C GLU A 66 13.19 -14.92 6.32
N PRO A 67 14.00 -14.59 5.31
CA PRO A 67 15.14 -13.69 5.48
C PRO A 67 14.68 -12.26 5.82
N ARG A 68 15.41 -11.62 6.74
CA ARG A 68 15.16 -10.24 7.14
C ARG A 68 15.34 -9.29 5.95
N THR A 69 14.32 -8.46 5.69
CA THR A 69 14.38 -7.38 4.69
C THR A 69 14.84 -6.07 5.33
N GLY A 70 14.36 -5.75 6.54
CA GLY A 70 14.63 -4.47 7.20
C GLY A 70 14.09 -4.40 8.62
N SER A 71 14.02 -3.18 9.15
CA SER A 71 13.45 -2.88 10.48
C SER A 71 12.05 -2.31 10.35
N CYS A 72 11.13 -2.71 11.24
CA CYS A 72 9.77 -2.16 11.26
C CYS A 72 9.62 -0.86 12.07
N TYR A 73 10.66 -0.44 12.79
CA TYR A 73 10.62 0.69 13.73
C TYR A 73 10.06 2.00 13.17
N ASP A 74 10.41 2.33 11.92
CA ASP A 74 10.03 3.57 11.24
C ASP A 74 9.05 3.34 10.08
N LYS A 75 8.33 2.21 10.12
CA LYS A 75 7.42 1.74 9.05
C LYS A 75 5.97 1.52 9.49
N THR A 76 5.72 1.46 10.80
CA THR A 76 4.39 1.27 11.40
C THR A 76 4.33 1.88 12.83
N TYR A 77 3.21 1.72 13.54
CA TYR A 77 2.87 2.24 14.88
C TYR A 77 2.81 3.77 15.04
N ASP A 78 3.91 4.46 14.73
CA ASP A 78 4.08 5.89 14.98
C ASP A 78 4.48 6.63 13.70
N ALA A 79 3.50 7.28 13.08
CA ALA A 79 3.66 8.01 11.83
C ALA A 79 4.64 9.21 11.93
N SER A 80 4.97 9.67 13.14
CA SER A 80 6.00 10.71 13.33
C SER A 80 7.40 10.19 12.99
N ARG A 81 7.62 8.87 13.08
CA ARG A 81 8.89 8.21 12.73
C ARG A 81 9.06 7.97 11.23
N PHE A 82 7.99 8.09 10.45
CA PHE A 82 8.04 7.83 9.01
C PHE A 82 8.94 8.87 8.35
N SER A 83 10.01 8.40 7.72
CA SER A 83 10.91 9.25 6.95
C SER A 83 10.18 9.95 5.80
N ALA A 84 10.71 11.08 5.34
CA ALA A 84 10.17 11.79 4.17
C ALA A 84 10.16 10.88 2.93
N GLU A 85 11.19 10.05 2.75
CA GLU A 85 11.25 9.07 1.67
C GLU A 85 10.13 8.04 1.77
N TYR A 86 9.87 7.50 2.97
CA TYR A 86 8.81 6.53 3.17
C TYR A 86 7.42 7.14 2.89
N LYS A 87 7.15 8.35 3.40
CA LYS A 87 5.91 9.07 3.08
C LYS A 87 5.76 9.32 1.58
N SER A 88 6.84 9.66 0.87
CA SER A 88 6.83 9.82 -0.59
C SER A 88 6.52 8.53 -1.34
N LEU A 89 6.90 7.37 -0.77
CA LEU A 89 6.58 6.05 -1.33
C LEU A 89 5.10 5.75 -1.12
N LEU A 90 4.58 5.93 0.10
CA LEU A 90 3.15 5.76 0.39
C LEU A 90 2.29 6.64 -0.54
N LYS A 91 2.71 7.89 -0.76
CA LYS A 91 2.03 8.79 -1.70
C LYS A 91 2.07 8.29 -3.14
N ALA A 92 3.23 7.88 -3.65
CA ALA A 92 3.32 7.35 -5.00
C ALA A 92 2.53 6.05 -5.18
N MET A 93 2.47 5.21 -4.16
CA MET A 93 1.62 4.01 -4.15
C MET A 93 0.14 4.38 -4.18
N PHE A 94 -0.29 5.39 -3.42
CA PHE A 94 -1.67 5.90 -3.47
C PHE A 94 -2.01 6.45 -4.86
N ASP A 95 -1.18 7.36 -5.37
CA ASP A 95 -1.38 8.01 -6.67
C ASP A 95 -1.41 6.97 -7.81
N THR A 96 -0.46 6.04 -7.85
CA THR A 96 -0.38 4.99 -8.90
C THR A 96 -1.56 4.04 -8.85
N GLN A 97 -1.89 3.51 -7.67
CA GLN A 97 -2.98 2.54 -7.53
C GLN A 97 -4.33 3.17 -7.85
N THR A 98 -4.66 4.34 -7.27
CA THR A 98 -5.94 5.00 -7.52
C THR A 98 -6.10 5.43 -8.99
N LYS A 99 -5.03 5.91 -9.63
CA LYS A 99 -5.04 6.23 -11.06
C LYS A 99 -5.33 5.00 -11.90
N LEU A 100 -4.59 3.92 -11.66
CA LEU A 100 -4.82 2.66 -12.35
C LEU A 100 -6.26 2.18 -12.18
N TYR A 101 -6.76 2.16 -10.94
CA TYR A 101 -8.09 1.63 -10.64
C TYR A 101 -9.19 2.44 -11.30
N GLU A 102 -9.12 3.77 -11.27
CA GLU A 102 -10.12 4.65 -11.91
C GLU A 102 -10.04 4.64 -13.46
N GLU A 103 -8.87 4.38 -14.03
CA GLU A 103 -8.71 4.29 -15.50
C GLU A 103 -9.12 2.92 -16.07
N THR A 104 -9.26 1.90 -15.22
CA THR A 104 -9.44 0.50 -15.68
C THR A 104 -10.63 -0.23 -15.09
N THR A 105 -11.20 0.26 -13.99
CA THR A 105 -12.31 -0.35 -13.26
C THR A 105 -13.34 0.71 -12.86
N SER A 106 -14.43 0.30 -12.20
CA SER A 106 -15.44 1.21 -11.66
C SER A 106 -15.04 1.93 -10.36
N GLY A 107 -13.79 1.81 -9.92
CA GLY A 107 -13.26 2.53 -8.76
C GLY A 107 -12.67 1.60 -7.71
N TRP A 108 -12.61 2.07 -6.46
CA TRP A 108 -11.87 1.39 -5.40
C TRP A 108 -12.38 1.74 -4.00
N ILE A 109 -12.11 0.85 -3.05
CA ILE A 109 -12.36 1.04 -1.62
C ILE A 109 -11.07 0.67 -0.88
N MET A 110 -10.46 1.65 -0.22
CA MET A 110 -9.20 1.42 0.49
C MET A 110 -9.48 0.72 1.82
N TRP A 111 -8.74 -0.35 2.08
CA TRP A 111 -8.65 -0.96 3.40
C TRP A 111 -7.62 -0.18 4.23
N SER A 112 -7.99 0.54 5.29
CA SER A 112 -9.34 0.78 5.84
C SER A 112 -9.49 2.25 6.20
N TRP A 113 -10.69 2.67 6.65
CA TRP A 113 -10.90 4.03 7.13
C TRP A 113 -9.92 4.41 8.26
N SER A 114 -9.74 3.52 9.23
CA SER A 114 -8.89 3.76 10.40
C SER A 114 -8.39 2.47 11.04
N THR A 115 -7.29 2.61 11.79
CA THR A 115 -6.71 1.56 12.64
C THR A 115 -6.29 2.17 13.98
N GLU A 116 -6.20 1.37 15.04
CA GLU A 116 -5.74 1.85 16.35
C GLU A 116 -4.26 2.29 16.35
N SER A 117 -3.39 1.55 15.66
CA SER A 117 -1.94 1.77 15.73
C SER A 117 -1.19 1.33 14.46
N SER A 118 -1.79 1.53 13.28
CA SER A 118 -1.21 1.08 12.00
C SER A 118 -1.40 2.14 10.90
N PRO A 119 -0.70 3.29 10.99
CA PRO A 119 -0.97 4.45 10.15
C PRO A 119 -0.94 4.19 8.64
N GLU A 120 -0.07 3.28 8.18
CA GLU A 120 0.07 2.85 6.79
C GLU A 120 -1.14 2.08 6.24
N TRP A 121 -2.04 1.62 7.11
CA TRP A 121 -3.31 0.95 6.78
C TRP A 121 -4.54 1.84 7.03
N SER A 122 -4.34 3.08 7.48
CA SER A 122 -5.40 3.99 7.90
C SER A 122 -5.53 5.14 6.91
N PHE A 123 -6.65 5.20 6.18
CA PHE A 123 -6.97 6.32 5.30
C PHE A 123 -6.95 7.64 6.08
N LYS A 124 -7.54 7.65 7.29
CA LYS A 124 -7.57 8.81 8.19
C LYS A 124 -6.18 9.31 8.57
N GLU A 125 -5.25 8.42 8.92
CA GLU A 125 -3.86 8.82 9.22
C GLU A 125 -3.12 9.24 7.96
N GLY A 126 -3.43 8.67 6.80
CA GLY A 126 -2.87 9.11 5.52
C GLY A 126 -3.23 10.54 5.15
N LEU A 127 -4.47 10.95 5.40
CA LEU A 127 -4.90 12.34 5.25
C LEU A 127 -4.16 13.27 6.22
N LYS A 128 -3.98 12.85 7.47
CA LYS A 128 -3.29 13.62 8.50
C LYS A 128 -1.79 13.74 8.21
N GLY A 129 -1.17 12.66 7.79
CA GLY A 129 0.27 12.53 7.55
C GLY A 129 0.73 12.98 6.15
N GLY A 130 -0.21 13.29 5.25
CA GLY A 130 0.06 13.94 3.96
C GLY A 130 0.48 13.01 2.83
N TRP A 131 0.43 11.68 3.03
CA TRP A 131 0.63 10.74 1.92
C TRP A 131 -0.65 10.39 1.17
N ILE A 132 -1.82 10.76 1.71
CA ILE A 132 -3.10 10.77 0.99
C ILE A 132 -3.55 12.23 0.84
N PRO A 133 -3.96 12.69 -0.37
CA PRO A 133 -4.41 14.06 -0.59
C PRO A 133 -5.73 14.35 0.15
N LYS A 134 -5.85 15.58 0.67
CA LYS A 134 -7.10 16.09 1.27
C LYS A 134 -7.99 16.69 0.18
N GLY A 135 -9.28 16.39 0.23
CA GLY A 135 -10.26 16.88 -0.75
C GLY A 135 -10.17 16.11 -2.07
N SER A 136 -10.01 16.81 -3.19
CA SER A 136 -9.82 16.16 -4.48
C SER A 136 -8.46 15.45 -4.54
N ILE A 137 -8.46 14.24 -5.10
CA ILE A 137 -7.24 13.42 -5.27
C ILE A 137 -6.22 14.08 -6.22
N GLY A 138 -6.66 15.09 -6.99
CA GLY A 138 -5.80 15.94 -7.80
C GLY A 138 -5.17 15.18 -8.99
N PRO A 139 -4.09 15.71 -9.58
CA PRO A 139 -3.51 15.16 -10.82
C PRO A 139 -2.74 13.86 -10.60
N ARG A 140 -2.56 13.41 -9.35
CA ARG A 140 -1.74 12.23 -8.99
C ARG A 140 -0.34 12.31 -9.59
N SER A 141 0.34 13.44 -9.37
CA SER A 141 1.64 13.76 -9.98
C SER A 141 2.77 12.78 -9.64
N SER A 142 2.60 11.96 -8.60
CA SER A 142 3.55 10.89 -8.25
C SER A 142 3.15 9.51 -8.75
N ALA A 143 2.08 9.40 -9.54
CA ALA A 143 1.67 8.17 -10.19
C ALA A 143 2.73 7.72 -11.20
N TYR A 144 3.09 6.44 -11.12
CA TYR A 144 4.09 5.82 -12.00
C TYR A 144 3.47 5.35 -13.33
N CYS A 145 2.20 4.98 -13.27
CA CYS A 145 1.25 4.77 -14.35
C CYS A 145 -0.14 5.14 -13.80
#